data_AF-A0A090WUE5-F1
#
_entry.id   AF-A0A090WUE5-F1
#
_cell.length_a   1.000
_cell.length_b   1.000
_cell.length_c   1.000
_cell.angle_alpha   90.00
_cell.angle_beta   90.00
_cell.angle_gamma   90.00
#
_symmetry.space_group_name_H-M   'P 1'
#
loop_
_entity.id
_entity.type
_entity.pdbx_description
1 polymer ?
#
loop_
_entity_poly.entity_id
_entity_poly.type
_entity_poly.pdbx_seq_one_letter_code
_entity_poly.pdbx_strand_id
1 'polypeptide(L)'
;MYDSNQRLIYLGQKVNDIAEKYFENKQKRELMSELFKLVQIENSKRKKISAKQKRAQKAKELQVKKEAEKKVEVIRKKKKAAKQKEKDKPVPPKPVLKVGDRVRMHDGRAIGSIDSIEKSKANVNYGMFTTNVSLDLLELVEAKK
;
A
#
# COMPACT_ATOMS: atom_id res chain seq x y z
N MET A 1 -20.79 -3.32 -5.95
CA MET A 1 -19.91 -3.68 -4.81
C MET A 1 -19.93 -2.64 -3.68
N TYR A 2 -20.09 -1.34 -3.97
CA TYR A 2 -20.12 -0.29 -2.94
C TYR A 2 -21.33 -0.38 -1.98
N ASP A 3 -22.55 -0.55 -2.50
CA ASP A 3 -23.76 -0.56 -1.65
C ASP A 3 -23.82 -1.73 -0.67
N SER A 4 -23.33 -2.90 -1.07
CA SER A 4 -23.31 -4.09 -0.20
C SER A 4 -22.36 -3.92 0.99
N ASN A 5 -21.22 -3.26 0.78
CA ASN A 5 -20.25 -2.99 1.84
C ASN A 5 -20.74 -1.90 2.78
N GLN A 6 -21.37 -0.84 2.25
CA GLN A 6 -21.98 0.22 3.06
C GLN A 6 -23.10 -0.33 3.97
N ARG A 7 -23.93 -1.24 3.45
CA ARG A 7 -24.95 -1.94 4.25
C ARG A 7 -24.33 -2.75 5.40
N LEU A 8 -23.24 -3.48 5.13
CA LEU A 8 -22.54 -4.27 6.15
C LEU A 8 -21.93 -3.37 7.23
N ILE A 9 -21.33 -2.25 6.85
CA ILE A 9 -20.77 -1.27 7.78
C ILE A 9 -21.88 -0.68 8.67
N TYR A 10 -23.00 -0.26 8.07
CA TYR A 10 -24.14 0.29 8.80
C TYR A 10 -24.74 -0.72 9.79
N LEU A 11 -24.88 -1.98 9.40
CA LEU A 11 -25.37 -3.03 10.29
C LEU A 11 -24.40 -3.27 11.45
N GLY A 12 -23.09 -3.26 11.18
CA GLY A 12 -22.07 -3.37 12.22
C GLY A 12 -22.15 -2.23 13.23
N GLN A 13 -22.26 -0.98 12.76
CA GLN A 13 -22.46 0.19 13.62
C GLN A 13 -23.71 0.05 14.48
N LYS A 14 -24.85 -0.33 13.88
CA LYS A 14 -26.11 -0.49 14.63
C LYS A 14 -26.05 -1.59 15.68
N VAL A 15 -25.37 -2.69 15.42
CA VAL A 15 -25.18 -3.73 16.44
C VAL A 15 -24.27 -3.24 17.56
N ASN A 16 -23.22 -2.47 17.24
CA ASN A 16 -22.36 -1.86 18.23
C ASN A 16 -23.12 -0.88 19.14
N ASP A 17 -23.92 0.03 18.57
CA ASP A 17 -24.76 0.98 19.32
C ASP A 17 -25.68 0.24 20.32
N ILE A 18 -26.29 -0.87 19.90
CA ILE A 18 -27.17 -1.69 20.74
C ILE A 18 -26.37 -2.35 21.88
N ALA A 19 -25.16 -2.82 21.58
CA ALA A 19 -24.29 -3.46 22.57
C ALA A 19 -23.80 -2.46 23.63
N GLU A 20 -23.41 -1.25 23.22
CA GLU A 20 -23.01 -0.17 24.12
C GLU A 20 -24.15 0.25 25.07
N LYS A 21 -25.35 0.47 24.52
CA LYS A 21 -26.54 0.75 25.35
C LYS A 21 -26.82 -0.33 26.37
N TYR A 22 -26.76 -1.61 25.96
CA TYR A 22 -26.97 -2.73 26.88
C TYR A 22 -25.87 -2.82 27.94
N PHE A 23 -24.63 -2.47 27.59
CA PHE A 23 -23.53 -2.44 28.55
C PHE A 23 -23.78 -1.41 29.66
N GLU A 24 -24.30 -0.24 29.31
CA GLU A 24 -24.64 0.83 30.25
C GLU A 24 -25.90 0.52 31.08
N ASN A 25 -27.00 0.14 30.43
CA ASN A 25 -28.30 0.01 31.10
C ASN A 25 -28.60 -1.41 31.63
N LYS A 26 -27.91 -2.46 31.12
CA LYS A 26 -28.13 -3.89 31.40
C LYS A 26 -29.59 -4.36 31.21
N GLN A 27 -30.39 -3.62 30.47
CA GLN A 27 -31.81 -3.91 30.24
C GLN A 27 -32.00 -4.89 29.08
N LYS A 28 -32.23 -6.16 29.42
CA LYS A 28 -32.44 -7.24 28.44
C LYS A 28 -33.63 -7.00 27.51
N ARG A 29 -34.71 -6.39 28.01
CA ARG A 29 -35.93 -6.15 27.22
C ARG A 29 -35.70 -5.16 26.08
N GLU A 30 -34.92 -4.11 26.33
CA GLU A 30 -34.59 -3.10 25.34
C GLU A 30 -33.67 -3.65 24.26
N LEU A 31 -32.61 -4.37 24.67
CA LEU A 31 -31.74 -5.11 23.77
C LEU A 31 -32.53 -6.02 22.81
N MET A 32 -33.44 -6.83 23.35
CA MET A 32 -34.26 -7.75 22.54
C MET A 32 -35.20 -7.00 21.60
N SER A 33 -35.78 -5.89 22.04
CA SER A 33 -36.68 -5.05 21.22
C SER A 33 -35.93 -4.39 20.05
N GLU A 34 -34.77 -3.79 20.31
CA GLU A 34 -33.96 -3.14 19.27
C GLU A 34 -33.40 -4.14 18.27
N LEU A 35 -32.89 -5.29 18.74
CA LEU A 35 -32.40 -6.36 17.87
C LEU A 35 -33.53 -6.93 17.00
N PHE A 36 -34.72 -7.13 17.56
CA PHE A 36 -35.88 -7.62 16.83
C PHE A 36 -36.29 -6.66 15.71
N LYS A 37 -36.36 -5.35 15.99
CA LYS A 37 -36.63 -4.31 14.98
C LYS A 37 -35.57 -4.30 13.87
N LEU A 38 -34.29 -4.39 14.23
CA LEU A 38 -33.18 -4.42 13.26
C LEU A 38 -33.33 -5.61 12.30
N VAL A 39 -33.62 -6.80 12.83
CA VAL A 39 -33.85 -8.01 12.02
C VAL A 39 -35.08 -7.87 11.13
N GLN A 40 -36.16 -7.26 11.61
CA GLN A 40 -37.36 -7.03 10.80
C GLN A 40 -37.10 -6.09 9.62
N ILE A 41 -36.41 -4.98 9.83
CA ILE A 41 -36.02 -4.03 8.76
C ILE A 41 -35.10 -4.72 7.75
N GLU A 42 -34.18 -5.55 8.22
CA GLU A 42 -33.26 -6.28 7.36
C GLU A 42 -33.98 -7.36 6.54
N ASN A 43 -34.96 -8.05 7.15
CA ASN A 43 -35.77 -9.06 6.48
C ASN A 43 -36.82 -8.48 5.52
N SER A 44 -37.40 -7.30 5.80
CA SER A 44 -38.35 -6.65 4.90
C SER A 44 -37.70 -6.27 3.56
N LYS A 45 -36.40 -6.00 3.56
CA LYS A 45 -35.58 -5.76 2.36
C LYS A 45 -35.23 -7.05 1.61
N ARG A 46 -35.49 -8.24 2.16
CA ARG A 46 -35.16 -9.54 1.53
C ARG A 46 -36.33 -10.08 0.74
N LYS A 47 -36.08 -10.44 -0.52
CA LYS A 47 -37.04 -11.20 -1.32
C LYS A 47 -36.99 -12.68 -0.92
N LYS A 48 -38.15 -13.29 -0.70
CA LYS A 48 -38.25 -14.72 -0.36
C LYS A 48 -37.92 -15.55 -1.60
N ILE A 49 -36.68 -16.03 -1.67
CA ILE A 49 -36.19 -16.92 -2.73
C ILE A 49 -36.42 -18.38 -2.30
N SER A 50 -36.76 -19.26 -3.25
CA SER A 50 -36.92 -20.70 -3.00
C SER A 50 -35.63 -21.34 -2.47
N ALA A 51 -35.75 -22.41 -1.68
CA ALA A 51 -34.59 -23.11 -1.12
C ALA A 51 -33.66 -23.66 -2.22
N LYS A 52 -34.22 -24.09 -3.37
CA LYS A 52 -33.47 -24.60 -4.52
C LYS A 52 -32.62 -23.50 -5.18
N GLN A 53 -33.20 -22.31 -5.39
CA GLN A 53 -32.48 -21.16 -5.95
C GLN A 53 -31.38 -20.64 -5.00
N LYS A 54 -31.63 -20.62 -3.68
CA LYS A 54 -30.59 -20.25 -2.70
C LYS A 54 -29.39 -21.19 -2.74
N ARG A 55 -29.62 -22.50 -2.85
CA ARG A 55 -28.54 -23.50 -2.98
C ARG A 55 -27.73 -23.28 -4.26
N ALA A 56 -28.40 -23.02 -5.38
CA ALA A 56 -27.73 -22.75 -6.66
C ALA A 56 -26.91 -21.45 -6.62
N GLN A 57 -27.42 -20.37 -6.02
CA GLN A 57 -26.67 -19.10 -5.87
C GLN A 57 -25.43 -19.28 -4.98
N LYS A 58 -25.56 -19.96 -3.84
CA LYS A 58 -24.42 -20.25 -2.96
C LYS A 58 -23.34 -21.07 -3.66
N ALA A 59 -23.72 -22.07 -4.46
CA ALA A 59 -22.77 -22.87 -5.22
C ALA A 59 -22.01 -22.01 -6.25
N LYS A 60 -22.71 -21.13 -6.97
CA LYS A 60 -22.09 -20.19 -7.93
C LYS A 60 -21.17 -19.18 -7.24
N GLU A 61 -21.59 -18.59 -6.12
CA GLU A 61 -20.76 -17.67 -5.33
C GLU A 61 -19.48 -18.35 -4.83
N LEU A 62 -19.57 -19.59 -4.36
CA LEU A 62 -18.41 -20.35 -3.89
C LEU A 62 -17.44 -20.65 -5.04
N GLN A 63 -17.96 -21.00 -6.22
CA GLN A 63 -17.14 -21.20 -7.43
C GLN A 63 -16.42 -19.91 -7.83
N VAL A 64 -17.14 -18.79 -7.89
CA VAL A 64 -16.56 -17.48 -8.24
C VAL A 64 -15.50 -17.05 -7.22
N LYS A 65 -15.73 -17.25 -5.91
CA LYS A 65 -14.72 -16.97 -4.88
C LYS A 65 -13.46 -17.82 -5.05
N LYS A 66 -13.60 -19.12 -5.27
CA LYS A 66 -12.47 -20.03 -5.52
C LYS A 66 -11.69 -19.65 -6.77
N GLU A 67 -12.38 -19.24 -7.84
CA GLU A 67 -11.74 -18.77 -9.07
C GLU A 67 -10.99 -17.45 -8.86
N ALA A 68 -11.57 -16.51 -8.11
CA ALA A 68 -10.94 -15.23 -7.78
C ALA A 68 -9.69 -15.44 -6.90
N GLU A 69 -9.76 -16.29 -5.88
CA GLU A 69 -8.63 -16.65 -5.02
C GLU A 69 -7.46 -17.22 -5.84
N LYS A 70 -7.74 -18.20 -6.73
CA LYS A 70 -6.72 -18.77 -7.63
C LYS A 70 -6.05 -17.71 -8.51
N LYS A 71 -6.84 -16.80 -9.10
CA LYS A 71 -6.31 -15.72 -9.95
C LYS A 71 -5.45 -14.74 -9.14
N VAL A 72 -5.88 -14.38 -7.93
CA VAL A 72 -5.13 -13.48 -7.04
C VAL A 72 -3.80 -14.11 -6.60
N GLU A 73 -3.76 -15.40 -6.32
CA GLU A 73 -2.52 -16.11 -5.98
C GLU A 73 -1.51 -16.08 -7.12
N VAL A 74 -1.96 -16.30 -8.37
CA VAL A 74 -1.08 -16.20 -9.56
C VAL A 74 -0.51 -14.78 -9.69
N ILE A 75 -1.34 -13.76 -9.51
CA ILE A 75 -0.90 -12.35 -9.55
C ILE A 75 0.10 -12.07 -8.43
N ARG A 76 -0.13 -12.54 -7.21
CA ARG A 76 0.80 -12.38 -6.07
C ARG A 76 2.14 -13.05 -6.34
N LYS A 77 2.15 -14.28 -6.90
CA LYS A 77 3.39 -15.00 -7.28
C LYS A 77 4.15 -14.23 -8.35
N LYS A 78 3.48 -13.77 -9.42
CA LYS A 78 4.10 -12.95 -10.47
C LYS A 78 4.68 -11.64 -9.93
N LYS A 79 3.95 -10.95 -9.04
CA LYS A 79 4.42 -9.70 -8.40
C LYS A 79 5.62 -9.93 -7.50
N LYS A 80 5.66 -11.04 -6.75
CA LYS A 80 6.83 -11.44 -5.95
C LYS A 80 8.04 -11.73 -6.84
N ALA A 81 7.85 -12.50 -7.91
CA ALA A 81 8.92 -12.81 -8.86
C ALA A 81 9.45 -11.57 -9.57
N ALA A 82 8.59 -10.63 -9.97
CA ALA A 82 8.99 -9.36 -10.57
C ALA A 82 9.83 -8.51 -9.59
N LYS A 83 9.40 -8.38 -8.33
CA LYS A 83 10.16 -7.68 -7.29
C LYS A 83 11.53 -8.30 -7.04
N GLN A 84 11.65 -9.63 -7.13
CA GLN A 84 12.93 -10.31 -6.95
C GLN A 84 13.86 -10.05 -8.14
N LYS A 85 13.33 -10.14 -9.37
CA LYS A 85 14.07 -9.76 -10.59
C LYS A 85 14.53 -8.31 -10.60
N GLU A 86 13.80 -7.39 -9.99
CA GLU A 86 14.24 -5.99 -9.83
C GLU A 86 15.37 -5.83 -8.82
N LYS A 87 15.41 -6.64 -7.75
CA LYS A 87 16.53 -6.66 -6.80
C LYS A 87 17.79 -7.25 -7.39
N ASP A 88 17.64 -8.21 -8.29
CA ASP A 88 18.76 -8.89 -8.96
C ASP A 88 19.24 -8.14 -10.22
N LYS A 89 18.66 -6.97 -10.54
CA LYS A 89 19.24 -6.11 -11.58
C LYS A 89 20.56 -5.55 -11.06
N PRO A 90 21.69 -5.79 -11.76
CA PRO A 90 22.95 -5.20 -11.36
C PRO A 90 22.81 -3.67 -11.38
N VAL A 91 23.26 -3.04 -10.29
CA VAL A 91 23.33 -1.58 -10.18
C VAL A 91 24.12 -1.08 -11.39
N PRO A 92 23.59 -0.13 -12.19
CA PRO A 92 24.33 0.41 -13.31
C PRO A 92 25.68 0.93 -12.82
N PRO A 93 26.79 0.67 -13.54
CA PRO A 93 28.12 1.07 -13.11
C PRO A 93 28.14 2.57 -12.85
N LYS A 94 28.65 2.98 -11.67
CA LYS A 94 28.75 4.39 -11.29
C LYS A 94 29.49 5.15 -12.40
N PRO A 95 28.96 6.29 -12.90
CA PRO A 95 29.65 7.11 -13.89
C PRO A 95 31.04 7.52 -13.39
N VAL A 96 32.05 7.43 -14.25
CA VAL A 96 33.41 7.87 -13.91
C VAL A 96 33.42 9.40 -13.85
N LEU A 97 33.61 9.96 -12.65
CA LEU A 97 33.66 11.41 -12.41
C LEU A 97 34.97 12.00 -12.94
N LYS A 98 34.89 13.17 -13.57
CA LYS A 98 36.03 13.92 -14.11
C LYS A 98 36.12 15.31 -13.45
N VAL A 99 37.30 15.92 -13.55
CA VAL A 99 37.53 17.29 -13.05
C VAL A 99 36.66 18.28 -13.83
N GLY A 100 35.95 19.14 -13.11
CA GLY A 100 35.01 20.12 -13.66
C GLY A 100 33.57 19.63 -13.83
N ASP A 101 33.26 18.39 -13.46
CA ASP A 101 31.88 17.89 -13.41
C ASP A 101 31.11 18.51 -12.25
N ARG A 102 29.79 18.70 -12.45
CA ARG A 102 28.90 19.13 -11.36
C ARG A 102 28.38 17.91 -10.63
N VAL A 103 28.69 17.85 -9.34
CA VAL A 103 28.40 16.71 -8.48
C VAL A 103 27.58 17.11 -7.25
N ARG A 104 26.82 16.14 -6.75
CA ARG A 104 26.03 16.24 -5.53
C ARG A 104 26.41 15.07 -4.62
N MET A 105 26.39 15.27 -3.31
CA MET A 105 26.57 14.15 -2.36
C MET A 105 25.29 13.32 -2.28
N HIS A 106 25.40 11.99 -2.13
CA HIS A 106 24.24 11.11 -1.94
C HIS A 106 23.31 11.57 -0.79
N ASP A 107 23.90 12.04 0.30
CA ASP A 107 23.16 12.45 1.52
C ASP A 107 22.85 13.95 1.57
N GLY A 108 23.13 14.72 0.49
CA GLY A 108 23.08 16.17 0.50
C GLY A 108 22.35 16.79 -0.69
N ARG A 109 21.76 17.98 -0.49
CA ARG A 109 21.07 18.73 -1.57
C ARG A 109 22.01 19.66 -2.36
N ALA A 110 23.17 20.00 -1.82
CA ALA A 110 24.10 20.95 -2.40
C ALA A 110 24.75 20.40 -3.69
N ILE A 111 24.84 21.25 -4.71
CA ILE A 111 25.48 20.95 -6.00
C ILE A 111 26.77 21.77 -6.06
N GLY A 112 27.90 21.11 -6.33
CA GLY A 112 29.21 21.74 -6.43
C GLY A 112 29.96 21.27 -7.67
N SER A 113 31.09 21.91 -7.98
CA SER A 113 32.01 21.50 -9.05
C SER A 113 33.23 20.78 -8.47
N ILE A 114 33.73 19.75 -9.16
CA ILE A 114 35.00 19.12 -8.81
C ILE A 114 36.16 20.00 -9.28
N ASP A 115 36.96 20.48 -8.34
CA ASP A 115 38.14 21.30 -8.65
C ASP A 115 39.39 20.41 -8.85
N SER A 116 39.56 19.37 -8.03
CA SER A 116 40.65 18.39 -8.20
C SER A 116 40.24 16.99 -7.71
N ILE A 117 40.85 15.96 -8.31
CA ILE A 117 40.68 14.56 -7.91
C ILE A 117 42.04 14.01 -7.50
N GLU A 118 42.16 13.58 -6.25
CA GLU A 118 43.35 12.96 -5.68
C GLU A 118 43.03 11.51 -5.33
N LYS A 119 43.41 10.59 -6.23
CA LYS A 119 43.25 9.13 -6.13
C LYS A 119 41.80 8.68 -5.84
N SER A 120 41.37 8.73 -4.57
CA SER A 120 40.05 8.26 -4.11
C SER A 120 39.16 9.38 -3.57
N LYS A 121 39.64 10.63 -3.54
CA LYS A 121 38.92 11.79 -3.01
C LYS A 121 38.86 12.92 -4.03
N ALA A 122 37.77 13.68 -3.99
CA ALA A 122 37.58 14.87 -4.81
C ALA A 122 37.42 16.10 -3.90
N ASN A 123 38.10 17.18 -4.27
CA ASN A 123 37.83 18.49 -3.69
C ASN A 123 36.65 19.10 -4.46
N VAL A 124 35.52 19.26 -3.77
CA VAL A 124 34.29 19.79 -4.34
C VAL A 124 34.04 21.19 -3.80
N ASN A 125 33.82 22.13 -4.72
CA ASN A 125 33.50 23.51 -4.42
C ASN A 125 32.00 23.75 -4.56
N TYR A 126 31.35 24.09 -3.44
CA TYR A 126 29.92 24.37 -3.37
C TYR A 126 29.60 25.87 -3.47
N GLY A 127 30.57 26.69 -3.88
CA GLY A 127 30.47 28.15 -4.00
C GLY A 127 30.67 28.89 -2.67
N MET A 128 30.05 28.42 -1.58
CA MET A 128 30.19 29.02 -0.24
C MET A 128 31.31 28.38 0.58
N PHE A 129 31.68 27.13 0.27
CA PHE A 129 32.73 26.39 0.95
C PHE A 129 33.27 25.28 0.04
N THR A 130 34.50 24.84 0.32
CA THR A 130 35.13 23.69 -0.33
C THR A 130 35.20 22.53 0.67
N THR A 131 34.96 21.31 0.20
CA THR A 131 35.09 20.11 1.05
C THR A 131 35.76 18.98 0.28
N ASN A 132 36.45 18.13 1.02
CA ASN A 132 37.11 16.95 0.48
C ASN A 132 36.21 15.73 0.74
N VAL A 133 35.67 15.16 -0.33
CA VAL A 133 34.66 14.10 -0.29
C VAL A 133 35.14 12.89 -1.09
N SER A 134 34.83 11.67 -0.63
CA SER A 134 35.19 10.45 -1.36
C SER A 134 34.37 10.31 -2.64
N LEU A 135 35.01 9.85 -3.73
CA LEU A 135 34.36 9.68 -5.03
C LEU A 135 33.13 8.75 -4.99
N ASP A 136 33.14 7.78 -4.08
CA ASP A 136 32.04 6.83 -3.90
C ASP A 136 30.74 7.47 -3.38
N LEU A 137 30.85 8.66 -2.78
CA LEU A 137 29.73 9.38 -2.16
C LEU A 137 29.13 10.46 -3.08
N LEU A 138 29.68 10.62 -4.29
CA LEU A 138 29.31 11.66 -5.23
C LEU A 138 28.47 11.12 -6.39
N GLU A 139 27.37 11.80 -6.68
CA GLU A 139 26.52 11.60 -7.85
C GLU A 139 26.80 12.67 -8.90
N LEU A 140 26.94 12.23 -10.16
CA LEU A 140 27.04 13.14 -11.30
C LEU A 140 25.68 13.79 -11.55
N VAL A 141 25.62 15.12 -11.50
CA VAL A 141 24.42 15.90 -11.82
C VAL A 141 24.45 16.34 -13.28
N GLU A 142 25.56 16.94 -13.69
CA GLU A 142 25.81 17.38 -15.07
C GLU A 142 27.27 17.08 -15.41
N ALA A 143 27.49 16.33 -16.50
CA ALA A 143 28.82 16.19 -17.08
C ALA A 143 29.22 17.53 -17.70
N LYS A 144 30.50 17.90 -17.56
CA LYS A 144 31.05 19.04 -18.29
C LYS A 144 30.87 18.81 -19.80
N LYS A 145 30.28 19.80 -20.48
CA LYS A 145 30.19 19.81 -21.96
C LYS A 145 31.57 19.86 -22.59
#